data_AF-A0A811R722-F1
#
_entry.id   AF-A0A811R722-F1
#
_cell.length_a   1.000
_cell.length_b   1.000
_cell.length_c   1.000
_cell.angle_alpha   90.00
_cell.angle_beta   90.00
_cell.angle_gamma   90.00
#
_symmetry.space_group_name_H-M   'P 1'
#
loop_
_entity.id
_entity.type
_entity.pdbx_description
1 polymer ?
#
loop_
_entity_poly.entity_id
_entity_poly.type
_entity_poly.pdbx_seq_one_letter_code
_entity_poly.pdbx_strand_id
1 'polypeptide(L)'
;MESLLASRSIRSSFSAVAASTRGASPRASRVATLAGTGARARPLRAGPMDDMLNAKELVQWENGLSFNDIAARQGIRIRRHFHPTASLKEIEEELGAPRNILEKIIWDKEIEVAEGHAKKPLEEVTQAARKAPPSRDFYGALEAAYKRNGVPALIAEVKKASPSRGVLRENFNPVEIAQAYEKNGAACLSILTDEKYFQGSFENLEKVRTSGVKCPLLCKEFVIDKWQIYNARSKGADAILLIAAVLPDIDIRQFLQICEELGMTALIEVHDEREMERVLKINGVKLIGINNRSLETFVVDTSNTKMLLEKHGDSIREKGILVVGESGLFTPDDVAYVQNAGVSAVLVGESLVKQECPGRAIVGLFGKELLH
;
A
#
# COMPACT_ATOMS: atom_id res chain seq x y z
N MET A 1 -13.62 18.54 69.06
CA MET A 1 -13.63 17.34 68.20
C MET A 1 -12.69 17.60 67.03
N GLU A 2 -11.40 17.85 67.27
CA GLU A 2 -10.36 16.86 67.68
C GLU A 2 -9.99 15.97 66.49
N SER A 3 -8.78 16.04 65.91
CA SER A 3 -7.42 15.80 66.50
C SER A 3 -7.27 14.34 66.97
N LEU A 4 -6.14 13.64 66.80
CA LEU A 4 -4.71 13.99 66.88
C LEU A 4 -3.91 13.24 65.78
N LEU A 5 -2.85 13.79 65.14
CA LEU A 5 -1.46 14.03 65.62
C LEU A 5 -0.70 12.70 65.95
N ALA A 6 0.61 12.51 65.73
CA ALA A 6 1.75 13.39 65.40
C ALA A 6 2.86 12.56 64.66
N SER A 7 4.10 12.98 64.34
CA SER A 7 4.93 14.12 64.81
C SER A 7 6.16 14.37 63.90
N ARG A 8 6.64 15.65 63.87
CA ARG A 8 8.04 16.19 63.95
C ARG A 8 9.15 15.61 63.03
N SER A 9 10.20 16.33 62.60
CA SER A 9 10.85 17.62 62.99
C SER A 9 11.66 18.19 61.80
N ILE A 10 11.75 19.52 61.52
CA ILE A 10 12.80 20.47 62.00
C ILE A 10 14.24 19.98 61.62
N ARG A 11 15.17 20.64 60.88
CA ARG A 11 15.53 22.03 60.44
C ARG A 11 16.46 21.91 59.18
N SER A 12 16.99 22.93 58.50
CA SER A 12 16.55 24.27 58.03
C SER A 12 17.70 24.96 57.22
N SER A 13 17.41 26.05 56.48
CA SER A 13 18.24 27.29 56.27
C SER A 13 19.75 27.22 55.91
N PHE A 14 20.37 28.09 55.07
CA PHE A 14 19.98 29.13 54.10
C PHE A 14 21.28 29.71 53.47
N SER A 15 21.25 30.23 52.23
CA SER A 15 22.25 31.20 51.67
C SER A 15 23.72 30.71 51.46
N ALA A 16 24.59 31.34 50.65
CA ALA A 16 24.50 32.62 49.96
C ALA A 16 25.23 32.70 48.59
N VAL A 17 24.87 33.76 47.86
CA VAL A 17 25.32 34.34 46.58
C VAL A 17 26.83 34.62 46.44
N ALA A 18 27.40 34.41 45.23
CA ALA A 18 28.28 35.34 44.44
C ALA A 18 29.15 34.56 43.41
N ALA A 19 29.72 35.10 42.33
CA ALA A 19 29.36 36.10 41.30
C ALA A 19 30.64 36.46 40.50
N SER A 20 30.64 36.28 39.16
CA SER A 20 31.69 36.73 38.20
C SER A 20 33.07 36.03 38.30
N THR A 21 33.88 35.88 37.24
CA THR A 21 34.43 36.91 36.34
C THR A 21 34.66 36.46 34.87
N ARG A 22 35.10 37.42 34.03
CA ARG A 22 35.22 37.33 32.56
C ARG A 22 36.63 36.89 32.11
N GLY A 23 36.75 36.42 30.87
CA GLY A 23 38.03 36.34 30.14
C GLY A 23 37.81 36.43 28.62
N ALA A 24 38.51 37.35 27.93
CA ALA A 24 38.43 37.55 26.48
C ALA A 24 39.72 38.16 25.91
N SER A 25 39.95 37.98 24.60
CA SER A 25 41.03 38.55 23.75
C SER A 25 42.47 38.01 23.97
N PRO A 26 43.41 38.19 23.00
CA PRO A 26 43.31 38.87 21.69
C PRO A 26 43.79 38.05 20.45
N ARG A 27 43.78 38.71 19.28
CA ARG A 27 44.18 38.25 17.94
C ARG A 27 45.66 37.85 17.80
N ALA A 28 45.94 36.96 16.85
CA ALA A 28 47.14 37.02 16.00
C ALA A 28 46.79 36.70 14.54
N SER A 29 47.29 37.50 13.60
CA SER A 29 47.00 37.41 12.17
C SER A 29 48.17 36.82 11.38
N ARG A 30 47.91 35.90 10.45
CA ARG A 30 48.73 35.75 9.23
C ARG A 30 47.84 35.50 8.02
N VAL A 31 48.01 36.34 7.01
CA VAL A 31 47.51 36.12 5.66
C VAL A 31 48.56 35.31 4.90
N ALA A 32 48.13 34.28 4.17
CA ALA A 32 48.86 33.66 3.09
C ALA A 32 47.88 33.27 1.98
N THR A 33 48.31 33.39 0.73
CA THR A 33 47.45 33.57 -0.44
C THR A 33 47.00 32.27 -1.13
N LEU A 34 45.75 32.30 -1.62
CA LEU A 34 45.24 31.73 -2.87
C LEU A 34 45.91 30.48 -3.49
N ALA A 35 45.17 29.36 -3.50
CA ALA A 35 45.00 28.51 -4.70
C ALA A 35 43.77 27.58 -4.57
N GLY A 36 43.06 27.38 -5.69
CA GLY A 36 42.00 26.40 -5.98
C GLY A 36 41.38 25.57 -4.86
N THR A 37 40.09 25.79 -4.57
CA THR A 37 39.30 24.96 -3.66
C THR A 37 39.06 23.56 -4.22
N GLY A 38 39.74 22.56 -3.66
CA GLY A 38 39.39 21.15 -3.83
C GLY A 38 38.03 20.82 -3.20
N ALA A 39 37.32 19.86 -3.78
CA ALA A 39 36.03 19.40 -3.28
C ALA A 39 36.15 18.86 -1.85
N ARG A 40 35.41 19.46 -0.90
CA ARG A 40 35.14 18.87 0.41
C ARG A 40 33.66 18.52 0.49
N ALA A 41 33.39 17.23 0.70
CA ALA A 41 32.04 16.75 0.97
C ALA A 41 31.42 17.49 2.17
N ARG A 42 30.20 17.99 1.99
CA ARG A 42 29.34 18.42 3.10
C ARG A 42 28.38 17.27 3.43
N PRO A 43 28.09 17.00 4.71
CA PRO A 43 27.10 16.00 5.07
C PRO A 43 25.71 16.46 4.63
N LEU A 44 25.03 15.62 3.84
CA LEU A 44 23.63 15.81 3.47
C LEU A 44 22.76 15.74 4.73
N ARG A 45 22.22 16.89 5.17
CA ARG A 45 21.04 16.91 6.02
C ARG A 45 19.83 16.74 5.11
N ALA A 46 19.16 15.60 5.20
CA ALA A 46 17.84 15.44 4.63
C ALA A 46 16.86 16.42 5.33
N GLY A 47 16.28 17.31 4.55
CA GLY A 47 15.11 18.10 4.94
C GLY A 47 13.85 17.50 4.30
N PRO A 48 12.66 17.64 4.92
CA PRO A 48 11.43 17.10 4.36
C PRO A 48 10.99 17.93 3.15
N MET A 49 10.56 17.24 2.08
CA MET A 49 9.90 17.85 0.93
C MET A 49 8.64 17.07 0.57
N ASP A 50 7.55 17.81 0.36
CA ASP A 50 6.20 17.30 0.06
C ASP A 50 5.92 17.31 -1.45
N ASP A 51 6.91 16.85 -2.22
CA ASP A 51 7.01 17.14 -3.65
C ASP A 51 6.20 16.20 -4.57
N MET A 52 5.55 15.14 -4.07
CA MET A 52 4.85 14.18 -4.95
C MET A 52 3.56 14.74 -5.60
N LEU A 53 2.95 15.77 -5.02
CA LEU A 53 1.70 16.37 -5.53
C LEU A 53 1.79 17.89 -5.79
N ASN A 54 2.76 18.57 -5.18
CA ASN A 54 2.97 20.01 -5.38
C ASN A 54 4.03 20.34 -6.45
N ALA A 55 4.77 19.35 -6.94
CA ALA A 55 5.66 19.56 -8.07
C ALA A 55 4.83 19.65 -9.37
N LYS A 56 4.85 20.83 -10.01
CA LYS A 56 4.66 20.92 -11.47
C LYS A 56 5.58 19.88 -12.10
N GLU A 57 4.99 18.88 -12.75
CA GLU A 57 5.62 17.83 -13.56
C GLU A 57 7.08 17.55 -13.17
N LEU A 58 7.32 16.49 -12.37
CA LEU A 58 8.64 16.08 -11.90
C LEU A 58 9.61 15.78 -13.08
N VAL A 59 10.18 16.83 -13.66
CA VAL A 59 11.32 16.77 -14.56
C VAL A 59 12.46 16.27 -13.72
N GLN A 60 12.88 15.02 -13.92
CA GLN A 60 14.08 14.53 -13.25
C GLN A 60 15.28 15.27 -13.83
N TRP A 61 15.86 16.16 -13.01
CA TRP A 61 17.02 17.01 -13.28
C TRP A 61 18.32 16.20 -13.38
N GLU A 62 18.36 15.31 -14.36
CA GLU A 62 19.57 14.69 -14.93
C GLU A 62 19.38 14.44 -16.44
N ASN A 63 18.15 14.19 -16.92
CA ASN A 63 17.87 13.88 -18.33
C ASN A 63 16.74 14.72 -18.98
N GLY A 64 16.04 15.57 -18.24
CA GLY A 64 15.02 16.48 -18.82
C GLY A 64 13.71 15.80 -19.25
N LEU A 65 13.37 14.65 -18.66
CA LEU A 65 12.18 13.86 -18.98
C LEU A 65 11.09 14.07 -17.93
N SER A 66 9.83 14.11 -18.38
CA SER A 66 8.66 14.12 -17.49
C SER A 66 8.48 12.77 -16.77
N PHE A 67 7.63 12.76 -15.74
CA PHE A 67 7.15 11.50 -15.15
C PHE A 67 6.49 10.59 -16.20
N ASN A 68 5.65 11.16 -17.07
CA ASN A 68 4.94 10.40 -18.10
C ASN A 68 5.91 9.80 -19.14
N ASP A 69 7.02 10.47 -19.47
CA ASP A 69 8.09 9.92 -20.33
C ASP A 69 8.80 8.73 -19.68
N ILE A 70 9.12 8.84 -18.38
CA ILE A 70 9.75 7.75 -17.61
C ILE A 70 8.81 6.55 -17.54
N ALA A 71 7.53 6.79 -17.25
CA ALA A 71 6.48 5.78 -17.21
C ALA A 71 6.30 5.10 -18.59
N ALA A 72 6.21 5.87 -19.67
CA ALA A 72 6.07 5.35 -21.03
C ALA A 72 7.27 4.51 -21.48
N ARG A 73 8.51 4.89 -21.11
CA ARG A 73 9.72 4.09 -21.34
C ARG A 73 9.68 2.75 -20.59
N GLN A 74 9.09 2.73 -19.39
CA GLN A 74 8.83 1.51 -18.63
C GLN A 74 7.63 0.70 -19.19
N GLY A 75 6.79 1.31 -20.03
CA GLY A 75 5.65 0.65 -20.68
C GLY A 75 4.31 0.91 -20.00
N ILE A 76 4.31 1.70 -18.93
CA ILE A 76 3.10 2.19 -18.28
C ILE A 76 2.32 2.99 -19.32
N ARG A 77 1.11 2.53 -19.60
CA ARG A 77 0.20 3.19 -20.52
C ARG A 77 -0.69 4.22 -19.80
N ILE A 78 -0.66 4.29 -18.48
CA ILE A 78 -1.51 5.20 -17.71
C ILE A 78 -0.82 6.56 -17.56
N ARG A 79 -1.39 7.60 -18.17
CA ARG A 79 -0.92 8.98 -17.96
C ARG A 79 -1.40 9.46 -16.61
N ARG A 80 -0.56 10.25 -15.94
CA ARG A 80 -0.91 11.04 -14.77
C ARG A 80 -0.91 12.52 -15.12
N HIS A 81 -1.78 13.30 -14.49
CA HIS A 81 -1.93 14.73 -14.78
C HIS A 81 -1.19 15.63 -13.79
N PHE A 82 -0.97 15.22 -12.54
CA PHE A 82 -0.26 16.02 -11.53
C PHE A 82 -0.82 17.44 -11.32
N HIS A 83 -2.11 17.66 -11.61
CA HIS A 83 -2.81 18.93 -11.42
C HIS A 83 -3.82 18.81 -10.26
N PRO A 84 -3.37 18.95 -8.99
CA PRO A 84 -4.21 18.71 -7.81
C PRO A 84 -5.42 19.65 -7.67
N THR A 85 -5.45 20.76 -8.41
CA THR A 85 -6.53 21.76 -8.38
C THR A 85 -7.30 21.90 -9.68
N ALA A 86 -6.96 21.14 -10.73
CA ALA A 86 -7.65 21.21 -12.01
C ALA A 86 -8.95 20.40 -11.97
N SER A 87 -9.97 20.89 -12.66
CA SER A 87 -11.17 20.11 -12.96
C SER A 87 -10.85 19.04 -14.01
N LEU A 88 -11.63 17.94 -13.99
CA LEU A 88 -11.53 16.89 -15.02
C LEU A 88 -11.68 17.45 -16.45
N LYS A 89 -12.43 18.54 -16.64
CA LYS A 89 -12.59 19.19 -17.95
C LYS A 89 -11.31 19.86 -18.42
N GLU A 90 -10.57 20.53 -17.54
CA GLU A 90 -9.27 21.11 -17.88
C GLU A 90 -8.23 20.02 -18.19
N ILE A 91 -8.24 18.93 -17.42
CA ILE A 91 -7.39 17.75 -17.66
C ILE A 91 -7.72 17.08 -19.01
N GLU A 92 -9.00 16.94 -19.35
CA GLU A 92 -9.45 16.42 -20.65
C GLU A 92 -9.17 17.38 -21.82
N GLU A 93 -9.12 18.70 -21.59
CA GLU A 93 -8.71 19.69 -22.59
C GLU A 93 -7.20 19.63 -22.89
N GLU A 94 -6.38 19.27 -21.90
CA GLU A 94 -4.92 19.12 -22.06
C GLU A 94 -4.51 17.73 -22.59
N LEU A 95 -5.01 16.67 -21.96
CA LEU A 95 -4.61 15.29 -22.25
C LEU A 95 -5.58 14.55 -23.19
N GLY A 96 -6.73 15.14 -23.54
CA GLY A 96 -7.82 14.42 -24.19
C GLY A 96 -8.54 13.46 -23.22
N ALA A 97 -9.53 12.72 -23.74
CA ALA A 97 -10.25 11.74 -22.93
C ALA A 97 -9.34 10.61 -22.39
N PRO A 98 -9.67 10.01 -21.22
CA PRO A 98 -8.95 8.85 -20.70
C PRO A 98 -9.16 7.63 -21.61
N ARG A 99 -8.06 6.96 -21.96
CA ARG A 99 -8.04 5.87 -22.97
C ARG A 99 -8.61 4.55 -22.49
N ASN A 100 -8.64 4.33 -21.19
CA ASN A 100 -9.26 3.16 -20.55
C ASN A 100 -9.78 3.54 -19.15
N ILE A 101 -10.50 2.61 -18.51
CA ILE A 101 -11.08 2.84 -17.18
C ILE A 101 -10.02 3.09 -16.11
N LEU A 102 -8.85 2.46 -16.21
CA LEU A 102 -7.78 2.63 -15.23
C LEU A 102 -7.19 4.04 -15.28
N GLU A 103 -6.96 4.59 -16.49
CA GLU A 103 -6.50 5.97 -16.66
C GLU A 103 -7.50 6.96 -16.06
N LYS A 104 -8.81 6.72 -16.26
CA LYS A 104 -9.85 7.52 -15.61
C LYS A 104 -9.86 7.40 -14.08
N ILE A 105 -9.72 6.18 -13.54
CA ILE A 105 -9.64 5.94 -12.10
C ILE A 105 -8.44 6.70 -11.50
N ILE A 106 -7.27 6.65 -12.14
CA ILE A 106 -6.08 7.35 -11.64
C ILE A 106 -6.25 8.87 -11.68
N TRP A 107 -6.85 9.45 -12.73
CA TRP A 107 -7.11 10.89 -12.79
C TRP A 107 -8.06 11.37 -11.69
N ASP A 108 -9.11 10.60 -11.43
CA ASP A 108 -10.01 10.84 -10.29
C ASP A 108 -9.27 10.71 -8.94
N LYS A 109 -8.38 9.73 -8.82
CA LYS A 109 -7.60 9.49 -7.60
C LYS A 109 -6.60 10.60 -7.32
N GLU A 110 -6.00 11.22 -8.34
CA GLU A 110 -5.12 12.38 -8.15
C GLU A 110 -5.87 13.58 -7.54
N ILE A 111 -7.13 13.79 -7.91
CA ILE A 111 -8.02 14.80 -7.30
C ILE A 111 -8.40 14.39 -5.86
N GLU A 112 -8.83 13.14 -5.67
CA GLU A 112 -9.21 12.61 -4.34
C GLU A 112 -8.07 12.71 -3.33
N VAL A 113 -6.84 12.38 -3.75
CA VAL A 113 -5.63 12.47 -2.91
C VAL A 113 -5.28 13.92 -2.61
N ALA A 114 -5.41 14.84 -3.56
CA ALA A 114 -5.23 16.28 -3.32
C ALA A 114 -6.22 16.83 -2.28
N GLU A 115 -7.50 16.46 -2.38
CA GLU A 115 -8.48 16.73 -1.34
C GLU A 115 -8.13 16.07 0.00
N GLY A 116 -7.58 14.86 -0.03
CA GLY A 116 -7.11 14.12 1.13
C GLY A 116 -6.03 14.87 1.91
N HIS A 117 -5.00 15.37 1.22
CA HIS A 117 -3.96 16.23 1.78
C HIS A 117 -4.53 17.53 2.35
N ALA A 118 -5.47 18.18 1.64
CA ALA A 118 -6.11 19.41 2.09
C ALA A 118 -6.96 19.21 3.37
N LYS A 119 -7.60 18.04 3.51
CA LYS A 119 -8.39 17.65 4.69
C LYS A 119 -7.52 17.19 5.86
N LYS A 120 -6.41 16.48 5.58
CA LYS A 120 -5.45 15.93 6.55
C LYS A 120 -4.03 15.95 5.97
N PRO A 121 -3.16 16.90 6.36
CA PRO A 121 -1.80 16.99 5.83
C PRO A 121 -0.96 15.74 6.07
N LEU A 122 0.07 15.52 5.23
CA LEU A 122 0.94 14.34 5.33
C LEU A 122 1.54 14.13 6.73
N GLU A 123 1.98 15.20 7.38
CA GLU A 123 2.52 15.17 8.75
C GLU A 123 1.53 14.55 9.74
N GLU A 124 0.23 14.87 9.64
CA GLU A 124 -0.81 14.33 10.51
C GLU A 124 -1.01 12.83 10.28
N VAL A 125 -1.20 12.39 9.03
CA VAL A 125 -1.39 10.96 8.72
C VAL A 125 -0.13 10.14 9.02
N THR A 126 1.06 10.72 8.87
CA THR A 126 2.34 10.09 9.24
C THR A 126 2.44 9.89 10.75
N GLN A 127 2.08 10.90 11.55
CA GLN A 127 2.02 10.78 13.00
C GLN A 127 0.94 9.80 13.45
N ALA A 128 -0.21 9.75 12.78
CA ALA A 128 -1.27 8.79 13.08
C ALA A 128 -0.84 7.35 12.74
N ALA A 129 -0.20 7.12 11.60
CA ALA A 129 0.36 5.83 11.20
C ALA A 129 1.38 5.30 12.21
N ARG A 130 2.28 6.16 12.70
CA ARG A 130 3.27 5.81 13.74
C ARG A 130 2.67 5.53 15.13
N LYS A 131 1.46 6.02 15.39
CA LYS A 131 0.70 5.76 16.64
C LYS A 131 -0.25 4.57 16.53
N ALA A 132 -0.47 4.03 15.32
CA ALA A 132 -1.30 2.85 15.13
C ALA A 132 -0.69 1.64 15.86
N PRO A 133 -1.51 0.65 16.30
CA PRO A 133 -1.00 -0.62 16.77
C PRO A 133 -0.09 -1.28 15.72
N PRO A 134 0.83 -2.18 16.08
CA PRO A 134 1.68 -2.88 15.12
C PRO A 134 0.92 -3.52 13.95
N SER A 135 1.60 -3.65 12.82
CA SER A 135 1.11 -4.47 11.72
C SER A 135 1.00 -5.93 12.14
N ARG A 136 0.03 -6.63 11.55
CA ARG A 136 -0.07 -8.08 11.58
C ARG A 136 0.74 -8.61 10.40
N ASP A 137 1.39 -9.77 10.58
CA ASP A 137 2.22 -10.35 9.53
C ASP A 137 1.36 -10.91 8.38
N PHE A 138 1.08 -10.08 7.39
CA PHE A 138 0.29 -10.44 6.21
C PHE A 138 0.98 -11.53 5.38
N TYR A 139 2.29 -11.41 5.16
CA TYR A 139 3.07 -12.41 4.43
C TYR A 139 3.10 -13.76 5.17
N GLY A 140 3.44 -13.74 6.46
CA GLY A 140 3.52 -14.94 7.30
C GLY A 140 2.16 -15.64 7.46
N ALA A 141 1.05 -14.90 7.50
CA ALA A 141 -0.29 -15.48 7.53
C ALA A 141 -0.61 -16.29 6.25
N LEU A 142 -0.23 -15.78 5.06
CA LEU A 142 -0.37 -16.52 3.81
C LEU A 142 0.51 -17.76 3.79
N GLU A 143 1.78 -17.62 4.18
CA GLU A 143 2.74 -18.73 4.17
C GLU A 143 2.31 -19.85 5.13
N ALA A 144 1.84 -19.50 6.34
CA ALA A 144 1.34 -20.44 7.33
C ALA A 144 0.04 -21.13 6.88
N ALA A 145 -0.89 -20.40 6.27
CA ALA A 145 -2.15 -20.97 5.77
C ALA A 145 -1.92 -21.92 4.58
N TYR A 146 -1.00 -21.60 3.68
CA TYR A 146 -0.58 -22.48 2.57
C TYR A 146 0.03 -23.79 3.10
N LYS A 147 1.02 -23.68 4.00
CA LYS A 147 1.67 -24.84 4.65
C LYS A 147 0.68 -25.72 5.41
N ARG A 148 -0.31 -25.13 6.09
CA ARG A 148 -1.32 -25.83 6.89
C ARG A 148 -2.36 -26.57 6.05
N ASN A 149 -2.80 -25.97 4.93
CA ASN A 149 -3.93 -26.49 4.15
C ASN A 149 -3.53 -27.27 2.88
N GLY A 150 -2.28 -27.16 2.43
CA GLY A 150 -1.79 -27.81 1.20
C GLY A 150 -2.44 -27.30 -0.09
N VAL A 151 -3.07 -26.12 -0.04
CA VAL A 151 -3.75 -25.42 -1.14
C VAL A 151 -3.50 -23.91 -0.99
N PRO A 152 -3.66 -23.09 -2.04
CA PRO A 152 -3.40 -21.66 -1.99
C PRO A 152 -4.10 -20.95 -0.82
N ALA A 153 -3.36 -20.13 -0.07
CA ALA A 153 -3.93 -19.34 1.02
C ALA A 153 -4.93 -18.30 0.48
N LEU A 154 -6.11 -18.18 1.11
CA LEU A 154 -7.15 -17.26 0.66
C LEU A 154 -6.95 -15.84 1.22
N ILE A 155 -6.83 -14.87 0.33
CA ILE A 155 -7.12 -13.45 0.60
C ILE A 155 -8.58 -13.20 0.22
N ALA A 156 -9.49 -13.15 1.19
CA ALA A 156 -10.92 -12.98 0.93
C ALA A 156 -11.28 -11.49 0.81
N GLU A 157 -11.88 -11.10 -0.31
CA GLU A 157 -12.12 -9.69 -0.65
C GLU A 157 -13.53 -9.23 -0.25
N VAL A 158 -13.58 -8.16 0.54
CA VAL A 158 -14.77 -7.49 1.06
C VAL A 158 -15.10 -6.31 0.14
N LYS A 159 -15.97 -6.57 -0.84
CA LYS A 159 -16.26 -5.65 -1.96
C LYS A 159 -17.77 -5.42 -2.13
N LYS A 160 -18.21 -4.15 -2.16
CA LYS A 160 -19.62 -3.80 -2.34
C LYS A 160 -20.04 -3.74 -3.82
N ALA A 161 -19.25 -3.07 -4.64
CA ALA A 161 -19.51 -2.87 -6.06
C ALA A 161 -18.23 -3.06 -6.91
N SER A 162 -18.37 -3.03 -8.24
CA SER A 162 -17.22 -2.87 -9.15
C SER A 162 -17.66 -2.23 -10.47
N PRO A 163 -16.77 -1.55 -11.21
CA PRO A 163 -17.10 -0.93 -12.50
C PRO A 163 -17.71 -1.91 -13.51
N SER A 164 -17.22 -3.15 -13.53
CA SER A 164 -17.63 -4.20 -14.47
C SER A 164 -18.97 -4.88 -14.18
N ARG A 165 -19.52 -4.73 -12.95
CA ARG A 165 -20.69 -5.50 -12.48
C ARG A 165 -21.74 -4.68 -11.74
N GLY A 166 -21.50 -3.39 -11.47
CA GLY A 166 -22.34 -2.59 -10.59
C GLY A 166 -22.26 -3.07 -9.14
N VAL A 167 -23.37 -2.95 -8.40
CA VAL A 167 -23.47 -3.43 -7.02
C VAL A 167 -23.48 -4.96 -7.00
N LEU A 168 -22.61 -5.55 -6.18
CA LEU A 168 -22.49 -7.00 -5.99
C LEU A 168 -23.30 -7.50 -4.79
N ARG A 169 -23.53 -6.64 -3.80
CA ARG A 169 -24.31 -6.93 -2.59
C ARG A 169 -24.94 -5.64 -2.06
N GLU A 170 -26.26 -5.54 -2.13
CA GLU A 170 -27.01 -4.38 -1.61
C GLU A 170 -26.88 -4.27 -0.08
N ASN A 171 -27.19 -5.37 0.62
CA ASN A 171 -27.04 -5.48 2.08
C ASN A 171 -25.57 -5.75 2.44
N PHE A 172 -24.77 -4.69 2.44
CA PHE A 172 -23.33 -4.72 2.66
C PHE A 172 -22.95 -4.28 4.09
N ASN A 173 -22.70 -5.23 4.98
CA ASN A 173 -21.99 -4.99 6.23
C ASN A 173 -20.54 -5.54 6.13
N PRO A 174 -19.50 -4.69 6.01
CA PRO A 174 -18.13 -5.15 5.83
C PRO A 174 -17.61 -5.95 7.04
N VAL A 175 -18.10 -5.67 8.25
CA VAL A 175 -17.68 -6.37 9.48
C VAL A 175 -18.22 -7.79 9.51
N GLU A 176 -19.52 -7.99 9.24
CA GLU A 176 -20.13 -9.33 9.18
C GLU A 176 -19.50 -10.19 8.09
N ILE A 177 -19.21 -9.60 6.91
CA ILE A 177 -18.55 -10.30 5.81
C ILE A 177 -17.11 -10.69 6.20
N ALA A 178 -16.34 -9.77 6.80
CA ALA A 178 -14.99 -10.03 7.27
C ALA A 178 -14.94 -11.15 8.33
N GLN A 179 -15.82 -11.10 9.33
CA GLN A 179 -15.94 -12.14 10.36
C GLN A 179 -16.38 -13.49 9.78
N ALA A 180 -17.27 -13.48 8.78
CA ALA A 180 -17.68 -14.70 8.08
C ALA A 180 -16.53 -15.32 7.27
N TYR A 181 -15.69 -14.52 6.62
CA TYR A 181 -14.51 -15.01 5.90
C TYR A 181 -13.44 -15.57 6.85
N GLU A 182 -13.10 -14.84 7.93
CA GLU A 182 -12.17 -15.31 8.96
C GLU A 182 -12.62 -16.65 9.54
N LYS A 183 -13.88 -16.76 9.97
CA LYS A 183 -14.44 -17.99 10.54
C LYS A 183 -14.40 -19.21 9.60
N ASN A 184 -14.32 -18.99 8.28
CA ASN A 184 -14.27 -20.05 7.27
C ASN A 184 -12.87 -20.18 6.63
N GLY A 185 -11.82 -19.72 7.33
CA GLY A 185 -10.43 -20.03 7.02
C GLY A 185 -9.76 -19.11 5.98
N ALA A 186 -10.28 -17.90 5.78
CA ALA A 186 -9.52 -16.86 5.07
C ALA A 186 -8.22 -16.54 5.85
N ALA A 187 -7.08 -16.56 5.16
CA ALA A 187 -5.78 -16.29 5.76
C ALA A 187 -5.57 -14.78 5.99
N CYS A 188 -6.03 -13.98 5.03
CA CYS A 188 -6.01 -12.52 5.05
C CYS A 188 -7.32 -11.99 4.47
N LEU A 189 -7.62 -10.72 4.72
CA LEU A 189 -8.74 -10.04 4.09
C LEU A 189 -8.26 -8.90 3.20
N SER A 190 -8.95 -8.67 2.10
CA SER A 190 -8.76 -7.52 1.22
C SER A 190 -9.97 -6.60 1.35
N ILE A 191 -9.77 -5.35 1.75
CA ILE A 191 -10.84 -4.37 1.94
C ILE A 191 -10.73 -3.32 0.84
N LEU A 192 -11.78 -3.15 0.05
CA LEU A 192 -11.87 -2.07 -0.93
C LEU A 192 -12.07 -0.75 -0.20
N THR A 193 -11.18 0.22 -0.45
CA THR A 193 -11.27 1.57 0.11
C THR A 193 -11.72 2.61 -0.91
N ASP A 194 -11.62 2.33 -2.22
CA ASP A 194 -12.06 3.25 -3.27
C ASP A 194 -13.58 3.48 -3.23
N GLU A 195 -13.98 4.73 -3.01
CA GLU A 195 -15.39 5.11 -2.88
C GLU A 195 -16.11 5.17 -4.23
N LYS A 196 -15.49 5.80 -5.24
CA LYS A 196 -16.14 6.19 -6.50
C LYS A 196 -16.50 5.02 -7.41
N TYR A 197 -15.63 4.02 -7.49
CA TYR A 197 -15.73 2.90 -8.43
C TYR A 197 -16.11 1.58 -7.76
N PHE A 198 -15.77 1.41 -6.48
CA PHE A 198 -16.02 0.17 -5.73
C PHE A 198 -17.02 0.31 -4.57
N GLN A 199 -17.43 1.54 -4.23
CA GLN A 199 -18.21 1.85 -3.03
C GLN A 199 -17.58 1.28 -1.75
N GLY A 200 -16.24 1.27 -1.71
CA GLY A 200 -15.42 1.04 -0.53
C GLY A 200 -15.39 2.27 0.37
N SER A 201 -14.59 2.22 1.45
CA SER A 201 -14.13 3.42 2.17
C SER A 201 -13.01 3.06 3.15
N PHE A 202 -12.18 4.04 3.54
CA PHE A 202 -11.16 3.85 4.59
C PHE A 202 -11.76 3.56 5.99
N GLU A 203 -12.98 4.03 6.25
CA GLU A 203 -13.73 3.72 7.48
C GLU A 203 -14.19 2.25 7.48
N ASN A 204 -14.43 1.63 6.32
CA ASN A 204 -14.76 0.21 6.26
C ASN A 204 -13.56 -0.66 6.68
N LEU A 205 -12.34 -0.28 6.26
CA LEU A 205 -11.09 -0.88 6.73
C LEU A 205 -10.92 -0.73 8.25
N GLU A 206 -11.12 0.48 8.79
CA GLU A 206 -11.01 0.77 10.22
C GLU A 206 -12.06 0.05 11.07
N LYS A 207 -13.31 -0.03 10.60
CA LYS A 207 -14.39 -0.83 11.23
C LYS A 207 -14.01 -2.31 11.27
N VAL A 208 -13.51 -2.88 10.17
CA VAL A 208 -13.06 -4.28 10.15
C VAL A 208 -11.89 -4.49 11.12
N ARG A 209 -10.88 -3.61 11.11
CA ARG A 209 -9.74 -3.66 12.05
C ARG A 209 -10.17 -3.67 13.52
N THR A 210 -11.15 -2.85 13.87
CA THR A 210 -11.62 -2.65 15.25
C THR A 210 -12.70 -3.67 15.68
N SER A 211 -13.32 -4.39 14.75
CA SER A 211 -14.41 -5.36 15.01
C SER A 211 -14.03 -6.63 15.77
N GLY A 212 -12.74 -6.82 16.08
CA GLY A 212 -12.21 -8.02 16.74
C GLY A 212 -11.55 -9.02 15.80
N VAL A 213 -11.79 -8.95 14.48
CA VAL A 213 -11.12 -9.73 13.43
C VAL A 213 -9.60 -9.72 13.61
N LYS A 214 -8.97 -10.88 13.48
CA LYS A 214 -7.54 -11.17 13.65
C LYS A 214 -6.78 -11.33 12.34
N CYS A 215 -7.42 -11.71 11.23
CA CYS A 215 -6.81 -11.73 9.90
C CYS A 215 -6.05 -10.41 9.59
N PRO A 216 -4.86 -10.46 8.97
CA PRO A 216 -4.22 -9.27 8.42
C PRO A 216 -5.06 -8.64 7.31
N LEU A 217 -5.02 -7.30 7.21
CA LEU A 217 -5.87 -6.54 6.28
C LEU A 217 -5.06 -5.88 5.16
N LEU A 218 -5.38 -6.21 3.91
CA LEU A 218 -4.92 -5.50 2.72
C LEU A 218 -5.86 -4.33 2.42
N CYS A 219 -5.29 -3.12 2.33
CA CYS A 219 -5.92 -1.96 1.72
C CYS A 219 -5.87 -2.13 0.19
N LYS A 220 -7.01 -2.47 -0.43
CA LYS A 220 -7.13 -2.60 -1.90
C LYS A 220 -7.58 -1.24 -2.44
N GLU A 221 -6.59 -0.47 -2.86
CA GLU A 221 -6.68 0.93 -3.29
C GLU A 221 -5.80 1.18 -4.51
N PHE A 222 -6.11 2.21 -5.28
CA PHE A 222 -5.23 2.72 -6.33
C PHE A 222 -4.18 3.65 -5.70
N VAL A 223 -3.14 3.06 -5.08
CA VAL A 223 -2.06 3.81 -4.43
C VAL A 223 -1.17 4.48 -5.47
N ILE A 224 -1.11 5.81 -5.42
CA ILE A 224 -0.33 6.70 -6.30
C ILE A 224 0.43 7.80 -5.55
N ASP A 225 0.23 7.94 -4.24
CA ASP A 225 0.95 8.86 -3.35
C ASP A 225 1.24 8.25 -1.97
N LYS A 226 2.35 8.68 -1.36
CA LYS A 226 2.79 8.27 -0.01
C LYS A 226 1.72 8.53 1.08
N TRP A 227 0.88 9.56 0.94
CA TRP A 227 -0.20 9.88 1.88
C TRP A 227 -1.21 8.74 2.01
N GLN A 228 -1.55 8.07 0.91
CA GLN A 228 -2.50 6.94 0.95
C GLN A 228 -1.94 5.79 1.78
N ILE A 229 -0.62 5.56 1.75
CA ILE A 229 0.06 4.50 2.51
C ILE A 229 0.02 4.81 4.01
N TYR A 230 0.35 6.05 4.41
CA TYR A 230 0.24 6.47 5.81
C TYR A 230 -1.22 6.50 6.29
N ASN A 231 -2.16 6.99 5.48
CA ASN A 231 -3.59 6.96 5.80
C ASN A 231 -4.08 5.52 6.00
N ALA A 232 -3.77 4.60 5.08
CA ALA A 232 -4.09 3.18 5.20
C ALA A 232 -3.53 2.55 6.48
N ARG A 233 -2.26 2.80 6.81
CA ARG A 233 -1.65 2.30 8.06
C ARG A 233 -2.30 2.90 9.31
N SER A 234 -2.66 4.19 9.29
CA SER A 234 -3.40 4.84 10.38
C SER A 234 -4.78 4.21 10.62
N LYS A 235 -5.40 3.69 9.54
CA LYS A 235 -6.67 2.94 9.55
C LYS A 235 -6.50 1.44 9.82
N GLY A 236 -5.26 0.98 9.99
CA GLY A 236 -4.91 -0.39 10.40
C GLY A 236 -4.71 -1.39 9.27
N ALA A 237 -4.45 -0.94 8.03
CA ALA A 237 -3.97 -1.78 6.93
C ALA A 237 -2.62 -2.41 7.29
N ASP A 238 -2.52 -3.73 7.18
CA ASP A 238 -1.29 -4.51 7.35
C ASP A 238 -0.56 -4.77 6.02
N ALA A 239 -1.29 -4.64 4.91
CA ALA A 239 -0.74 -4.61 3.58
C ALA A 239 -1.38 -3.52 2.71
N ILE A 240 -0.68 -3.13 1.65
CA ILE A 240 -1.18 -2.20 0.62
C ILE A 240 -0.96 -2.79 -0.78
N LEU A 241 -1.78 -2.37 -1.74
CA LEU A 241 -1.66 -2.73 -3.15
C LEU A 241 -0.76 -1.73 -3.90
N LEU A 242 0.18 -2.22 -4.70
CA LEU A 242 0.96 -1.43 -5.65
C LEU A 242 0.71 -1.98 -7.06
N ILE A 243 0.34 -1.15 -8.03
CA ILE A 243 -0.03 -1.62 -9.38
C ILE A 243 1.09 -1.26 -10.36
N ALA A 244 1.78 -2.27 -10.92
CA ALA A 244 2.90 -2.06 -11.85
C ALA A 244 2.48 -1.38 -13.16
N ALA A 245 1.22 -1.55 -13.57
CA ALA A 245 0.59 -0.88 -14.70
C ALA A 245 0.42 0.65 -14.52
N VAL A 246 0.57 1.16 -13.28
CA VAL A 246 0.36 2.56 -12.90
C VAL A 246 1.66 3.20 -12.39
N LEU A 247 2.41 2.48 -11.55
CA LEU A 247 3.55 3.01 -10.80
C LEU A 247 4.88 2.76 -11.51
N PRO A 248 5.69 3.80 -11.78
CA PRO A 248 7.06 3.64 -12.20
C PRO A 248 7.93 2.95 -11.14
N ASP A 249 9.05 2.37 -11.58
CA ASP A 249 9.95 1.60 -10.70
C ASP A 249 10.51 2.41 -9.52
N ILE A 250 10.56 3.74 -9.62
CA ILE A 250 11.01 4.62 -8.54
C ILE A 250 9.96 4.74 -7.43
N ASP A 251 8.68 4.90 -7.78
CA ASP A 251 7.56 4.96 -6.84
C ASP A 251 7.41 3.62 -6.12
N ILE A 252 7.49 2.50 -6.86
CA ILE A 252 7.44 1.15 -6.27
C ILE A 252 8.54 0.95 -5.22
N ARG A 253 9.80 1.38 -5.51
CA ARG A 253 10.91 1.30 -4.54
C ARG A 253 10.65 2.17 -3.30
N GLN A 254 10.19 3.40 -3.50
CA GLN A 254 9.90 4.31 -2.39
C GLN A 254 8.76 3.78 -1.51
N PHE A 255 7.70 3.26 -2.12
CA PHE A 255 6.54 2.72 -1.42
C PHE A 255 6.86 1.39 -0.73
N LEU A 256 7.73 0.55 -1.29
CA LEU A 256 8.30 -0.62 -0.61
C LEU A 256 9.07 -0.23 0.66
N GLN A 257 9.92 0.80 0.59
CA GLN A 257 10.64 1.32 1.76
C GLN A 257 9.68 1.84 2.84
N ILE A 258 8.66 2.61 2.46
CA ILE A 258 7.64 3.09 3.41
C ILE A 258 6.87 1.91 4.03
N CYS A 259 6.58 0.85 3.27
CA CYS A 259 5.97 -0.36 3.82
C CYS A 259 6.89 -1.03 4.84
N GLU A 260 8.18 -1.19 4.55
CA GLU A 260 9.16 -1.76 5.49
C GLU A 260 9.27 -0.92 6.78
N GLU A 261 9.36 0.41 6.67
CA GLU A 261 9.39 1.34 7.81
C GLU A 261 8.12 1.28 8.68
N LEU A 262 6.96 0.94 8.08
CA LEU A 262 5.67 0.78 8.76
C LEU A 262 5.35 -0.68 9.13
N GLY A 263 6.26 -1.62 8.85
CA GLY A 263 6.06 -3.06 9.05
C GLY A 263 4.98 -3.69 8.18
N MET A 264 4.53 -3.03 7.12
CA MET A 264 3.50 -3.52 6.20
C MET A 264 4.07 -4.39 5.09
N THR A 265 3.22 -5.23 4.48
CA THR A 265 3.53 -5.95 3.24
C THR A 265 3.01 -5.17 2.02
N ALA A 266 3.78 -5.07 0.95
CA ALA A 266 3.29 -4.59 -0.34
C ALA A 266 2.93 -5.80 -1.22
N LEU A 267 1.69 -5.86 -1.70
CA LEU A 267 1.27 -6.75 -2.78
C LEU A 267 1.46 -6.00 -4.11
N ILE A 268 2.38 -6.45 -4.96
CA ILE A 268 2.64 -5.81 -6.25
C ILE A 268 1.86 -6.53 -7.35
N GLU A 269 0.83 -5.88 -7.87
CA GLU A 269 -0.05 -6.39 -8.93
C GLU A 269 0.59 -6.19 -10.31
N VAL A 270 0.66 -7.27 -11.10
CA VAL A 270 1.15 -7.33 -12.48
C VAL A 270 0.12 -8.01 -13.39
N HIS A 271 0.07 -7.58 -14.65
CA HIS A 271 -0.86 -8.09 -15.66
C HIS A 271 -0.14 -8.78 -16.82
N ASP A 272 1.08 -8.39 -17.14
CA ASP A 272 1.83 -8.91 -18.29
C ASP A 272 3.32 -9.19 -17.99
N GLU A 273 3.99 -9.75 -18.99
CA GLU A 273 5.41 -10.12 -18.95
C GLU A 273 6.34 -8.93 -18.72
N ARG A 274 6.02 -7.75 -19.26
CA ARG A 274 6.83 -6.53 -19.11
C ARG A 274 6.71 -5.95 -17.71
N GLU A 275 5.51 -5.99 -17.12
CA GLU A 275 5.27 -5.65 -15.72
C GLU A 275 6.00 -6.63 -14.78
N MET A 276 5.88 -7.95 -15.01
CA MET A 276 6.60 -8.98 -14.25
C MET A 276 8.12 -8.76 -14.33
N GLU A 277 8.68 -8.56 -15.53
CA GLU A 277 10.10 -8.29 -15.73
C GLU A 277 10.60 -7.05 -14.97
N ARG A 278 9.80 -5.97 -14.93
CA ARG A 278 10.13 -4.76 -14.17
C ARG A 278 10.16 -5.04 -12.67
N VAL A 279 9.11 -5.67 -12.15
CA VAL A 279 8.96 -5.95 -10.73
C VAL A 279 10.07 -6.88 -10.23
N LEU A 280 10.45 -7.90 -11.00
CA LEU A 280 11.56 -8.81 -10.63
C LEU A 280 12.94 -8.14 -10.59
N LYS A 281 13.12 -7.00 -11.28
CA LYS A 281 14.35 -6.17 -11.23
C LYS A 281 14.39 -5.25 -9.99
N ILE A 282 13.30 -5.16 -9.22
CA ILE A 282 13.22 -4.36 -7.99
C ILE A 282 13.61 -5.22 -6.79
N ASN A 283 14.51 -4.68 -5.94
CA ASN A 283 14.92 -5.34 -4.70
C ASN A 283 13.86 -5.14 -3.61
N GLY A 284 13.71 -6.11 -2.71
CA GLY A 284 12.77 -6.04 -1.58
C GLY A 284 11.33 -6.50 -1.89
N VAL A 285 11.04 -6.86 -3.15
CA VAL A 285 9.77 -7.51 -3.51
C VAL A 285 9.67 -8.87 -2.84
N LYS A 286 8.56 -9.12 -2.12
CA LYS A 286 8.27 -10.40 -1.44
C LYS A 286 6.97 -11.06 -1.91
N LEU A 287 6.03 -10.27 -2.45
CA LEU A 287 4.67 -10.70 -2.77
C LEU A 287 4.23 -10.07 -4.10
N ILE A 288 3.94 -10.90 -5.10
CA ILE A 288 3.45 -10.48 -6.42
C ILE A 288 2.05 -11.05 -6.64
N GLY A 289 1.11 -10.21 -7.07
CA GLY A 289 -0.21 -10.60 -7.54
C GLY A 289 -0.27 -10.64 -9.05
N ILE A 290 -0.67 -11.76 -9.65
CA ILE A 290 -0.94 -11.85 -11.08
C ILE A 290 -2.43 -11.64 -11.28
N ASN A 291 -2.81 -10.49 -11.84
CA ASN A 291 -4.21 -10.17 -12.11
C ASN A 291 -4.61 -10.66 -13.50
N ASN A 292 -5.42 -11.71 -13.52
CA ASN A 292 -5.89 -12.34 -14.75
C ASN A 292 -6.97 -11.52 -15.49
N ARG A 293 -7.39 -10.37 -14.96
CA ARG A 293 -8.37 -9.47 -15.60
C ARG A 293 -7.66 -8.34 -16.33
N SER A 294 -7.85 -8.24 -17.65
CA SER A 294 -7.42 -7.08 -18.42
C SER A 294 -8.17 -5.83 -17.94
N LEU A 295 -7.43 -4.76 -17.59
CA LEU A 295 -8.00 -3.47 -17.22
C LEU A 295 -8.36 -2.61 -18.46
N GLU A 296 -8.02 -3.05 -19.67
CA GLU A 296 -8.48 -2.44 -20.93
C GLU A 296 -9.82 -3.05 -21.41
N THR A 297 -10.01 -4.37 -21.28
CA THR A 297 -11.18 -5.09 -21.86
C THR A 297 -12.10 -5.76 -20.85
N PHE A 298 -11.73 -5.83 -19.57
CA PHE A 298 -12.35 -6.65 -18.51
C PHE A 298 -12.43 -8.16 -18.79
N VAL A 299 -11.85 -8.65 -19.88
CA VAL A 299 -11.71 -10.09 -20.14
C VAL A 299 -10.83 -10.70 -19.04
N VAL A 300 -11.22 -11.88 -18.56
CA VAL A 300 -10.48 -12.63 -17.55
C VAL A 300 -9.94 -13.91 -18.18
N ASP A 301 -8.63 -14.12 -18.08
CA ASP A 301 -7.94 -15.29 -18.60
C ASP A 301 -6.89 -15.81 -17.60
N THR A 302 -7.22 -16.91 -16.91
CA THR A 302 -6.33 -17.54 -15.93
C THR A 302 -5.10 -18.19 -16.54
N SER A 303 -5.06 -18.40 -17.87
CA SER A 303 -3.87 -18.91 -18.55
C SER A 303 -2.68 -17.94 -18.50
N ASN A 304 -2.94 -16.64 -18.29
CA ASN A 304 -1.92 -15.62 -18.06
C ASN A 304 -1.03 -15.96 -16.85
N THR A 305 -1.63 -16.37 -15.73
CA THR A 305 -0.90 -16.86 -14.53
C THR A 305 0.05 -18.00 -14.89
N LYS A 306 -0.43 -18.99 -15.66
CA LYS A 306 0.40 -20.12 -16.08
C LYS A 306 1.56 -19.66 -16.98
N MET A 307 1.30 -18.86 -18.01
CA MET A 307 2.30 -18.33 -18.92
C MET A 307 3.41 -17.56 -18.18
N LEU A 308 3.05 -16.66 -17.26
CA LEU A 308 4.03 -15.86 -16.51
C LEU A 308 4.89 -16.72 -15.57
N LEU A 309 4.31 -17.75 -14.95
CA LEU A 309 5.04 -18.67 -14.07
C LEU A 309 5.89 -19.68 -14.83
N GLU A 310 5.50 -20.10 -16.04
CA GLU A 310 6.35 -20.90 -16.94
C GLU A 310 7.59 -20.11 -17.39
N LYS A 311 7.47 -18.80 -17.63
CA LYS A 311 8.58 -17.94 -18.07
C LYS A 311 9.49 -17.45 -16.94
N HIS A 312 8.92 -17.07 -15.79
CA HIS A 312 9.67 -16.38 -14.72
C HIS A 312 9.71 -17.14 -13.39
N GLY A 313 9.11 -18.33 -13.30
CA GLY A 313 9.00 -19.12 -12.08
C GLY A 313 10.34 -19.42 -11.41
N ASP A 314 11.42 -19.62 -12.17
CA ASP A 314 12.76 -19.81 -11.61
C ASP A 314 13.28 -18.56 -10.88
N SER A 315 13.14 -17.38 -11.47
CA SER A 315 13.58 -16.12 -10.83
C SER A 315 12.70 -15.77 -9.62
N ILE A 316 11.40 -16.05 -9.69
CA ILE A 316 10.45 -15.92 -8.57
C ILE A 316 10.88 -16.82 -7.40
N ARG A 317 11.18 -18.09 -7.68
CA ARG A 317 11.65 -19.07 -6.69
C ARG A 317 13.00 -18.70 -6.08
N GLU A 318 13.98 -18.31 -6.91
CA GLU A 318 15.31 -17.89 -6.47
C GLU A 318 15.24 -16.69 -5.50
N LYS A 319 14.33 -15.74 -5.77
CA LYS A 319 14.10 -14.57 -4.92
C LYS A 319 13.20 -14.85 -3.70
N GLY A 320 12.62 -16.05 -3.58
CA GLY A 320 11.70 -16.41 -2.51
C GLY A 320 10.39 -15.61 -2.53
N ILE A 321 9.92 -15.21 -3.71
CA ILE A 321 8.71 -14.39 -3.87
C ILE A 321 7.47 -15.28 -3.81
N LEU A 322 6.50 -14.92 -2.96
CA LEU A 322 5.19 -15.57 -2.91
C LEU A 322 4.29 -15.00 -4.02
N VAL A 323 3.62 -15.87 -4.77
CA VAL A 323 2.71 -15.48 -5.85
C VAL A 323 1.26 -15.64 -5.43
N VAL A 324 0.47 -14.58 -5.65
CA VAL A 324 -0.98 -14.52 -5.51
C VAL A 324 -1.63 -14.60 -6.91
N GLY A 325 -2.57 -15.50 -7.11
CA GLY A 325 -3.44 -15.50 -8.29
C GLY A 325 -4.68 -14.64 -8.05
N GLU A 326 -4.95 -13.66 -8.91
CA GLU A 326 -6.09 -12.75 -8.77
C GLU A 326 -7.01 -12.79 -10.00
N SER A 327 -8.32 -12.56 -9.77
CA SER A 327 -9.39 -12.67 -10.77
C SER A 327 -9.59 -14.08 -11.37
N GLY A 328 -10.84 -14.41 -11.74
CA GLY A 328 -11.14 -15.61 -12.53
C GLY A 328 -11.35 -16.91 -11.74
N LEU A 329 -11.36 -16.86 -10.41
CA LEU A 329 -11.45 -18.05 -9.55
C LEU A 329 -12.88 -18.22 -9.01
N PHE A 330 -13.60 -19.21 -9.54
CA PHE A 330 -15.01 -19.49 -9.21
C PHE A 330 -15.23 -20.90 -8.66
N THR A 331 -14.34 -21.85 -8.97
CA THR A 331 -14.48 -23.28 -8.71
C THR A 331 -13.18 -23.89 -8.13
N PRO A 332 -13.24 -25.11 -7.56
CA PRO A 332 -12.05 -25.83 -7.12
C PRO A 332 -11.06 -26.12 -8.25
N ASP A 333 -11.56 -26.34 -9.47
CA ASP A 333 -10.73 -26.59 -10.65
C ASP A 333 -9.93 -25.35 -11.05
N ASP A 334 -10.51 -24.14 -10.91
CA ASP A 334 -9.78 -22.88 -11.14
C ASP A 334 -8.64 -22.70 -10.13
N VAL A 335 -8.90 -23.01 -8.85
CA VAL A 335 -7.90 -22.95 -7.77
C VAL A 335 -6.80 -23.99 -7.98
N ALA A 336 -7.16 -25.22 -8.35
CA ALA A 336 -6.21 -26.28 -8.66
C ALA A 336 -5.37 -25.94 -9.90
N TYR A 337 -5.95 -25.32 -10.93
CA TYR A 337 -5.24 -24.88 -12.12
C TYR A 337 -4.12 -23.89 -11.78
N VAL A 338 -4.42 -22.84 -11.00
CA VAL A 338 -3.39 -21.86 -10.61
C VAL A 338 -2.40 -22.44 -9.58
N GLN A 339 -2.84 -23.31 -8.67
CA GLN A 339 -1.94 -24.02 -7.76
C GLN A 339 -0.90 -24.85 -8.54
N ASN A 340 -1.34 -25.60 -9.55
CA ASN A 340 -0.47 -26.41 -10.40
C ASN A 340 0.51 -25.57 -11.24
N ALA A 341 0.20 -24.30 -11.50
CA ALA A 341 1.14 -23.34 -12.11
C ALA A 341 2.20 -22.81 -11.13
N GLY A 342 2.03 -23.00 -9.81
CA GLY A 342 2.95 -22.55 -8.78
C GLY A 342 2.42 -21.42 -7.87
N VAL A 343 1.14 -21.09 -7.94
CA VAL A 343 0.52 -20.07 -7.08
C VAL A 343 0.37 -20.57 -5.63
N SER A 344 0.76 -19.73 -4.66
CA SER A 344 0.72 -20.07 -3.21
C SER A 344 -0.41 -19.37 -2.45
N ALA A 345 -1.03 -18.34 -3.02
CA ALA A 345 -2.19 -17.65 -2.45
C ALA A 345 -3.17 -17.19 -3.55
N VAL A 346 -4.42 -16.94 -3.21
CA VAL A 346 -5.43 -16.46 -4.17
C VAL A 346 -6.22 -15.28 -3.60
N LEU A 347 -6.47 -14.24 -4.39
CA LEU A 347 -7.32 -13.12 -4.02
C LEU A 347 -8.68 -13.25 -4.70
N VAL A 348 -9.73 -13.42 -3.90
CA VAL A 348 -11.06 -13.79 -4.42
C VAL A 348 -12.16 -12.98 -3.73
N GLY A 349 -13.03 -12.37 -4.54
CA GLY A 349 -14.15 -11.55 -4.07
C GLY A 349 -15.46 -11.82 -4.80
N GLU A 350 -15.49 -11.69 -6.14
CA GLU A 350 -16.73 -11.72 -6.93
C GLU A 350 -17.53 -13.02 -6.76
N SER A 351 -16.85 -14.18 -6.71
CA SER A 351 -17.47 -15.50 -6.53
C SER A 351 -18.00 -15.74 -5.12
N LEU A 352 -17.40 -15.09 -4.10
CA LEU A 352 -17.77 -15.23 -2.69
C LEU A 352 -18.88 -14.26 -2.27
N VAL A 353 -18.72 -12.96 -2.57
CA VAL A 353 -19.58 -11.90 -2.02
C VAL A 353 -21.00 -11.90 -2.59
N LYS A 354 -21.18 -12.46 -3.80
CA LYS A 354 -22.48 -12.68 -4.45
C LYS A 354 -23.32 -13.78 -3.78
N GLN A 355 -22.71 -14.68 -3.01
CA GLN A 355 -23.44 -15.76 -2.35
C GLN A 355 -24.18 -15.24 -1.11
N GLU A 356 -25.33 -15.83 -0.78
CA GLU A 356 -26.11 -15.46 0.41
C GLU A 356 -25.26 -15.54 1.69
N CYS A 357 -24.45 -16.59 1.82
CA CYS A 357 -23.49 -16.83 2.89
C CYS A 357 -22.03 -16.81 2.38
N PRO A 358 -21.35 -15.66 2.30
CA PRO A 358 -19.99 -15.55 1.73
C PRO A 358 -18.95 -16.44 2.42
N GLY A 359 -19.05 -16.65 3.73
CA GLY A 359 -18.18 -17.58 4.45
C GLY A 359 -18.30 -19.03 3.96
N ARG A 360 -19.53 -19.52 3.75
CA ARG A 360 -19.76 -20.88 3.22
C ARG A 360 -19.34 -21.05 1.77
N ALA A 361 -19.31 -19.96 1.00
CA ALA A 361 -18.85 -19.98 -0.38
C ALA A 361 -17.37 -20.39 -0.51
N ILE A 362 -16.56 -20.19 0.54
CA ILE A 362 -15.16 -20.63 0.58
C ILE A 362 -15.06 -22.16 0.44
N VAL A 363 -15.97 -22.92 1.07
CA VAL A 363 -16.01 -24.39 0.95
C VAL A 363 -16.33 -24.81 -0.48
N GLY A 364 -17.22 -24.10 -1.17
CA GLY A 364 -17.54 -24.33 -2.57
C GLY A 364 -16.37 -24.00 -3.51
N LEU A 365 -15.62 -22.93 -3.22
CA LEU A 365 -14.44 -22.52 -3.99
C LEU A 365 -13.26 -23.49 -3.84
N PHE A 366 -13.03 -24.07 -2.66
CA PHE A 366 -11.90 -24.96 -2.40
C PHE A 366 -12.25 -26.46 -2.44
N GLY A 367 -13.54 -26.81 -2.51
CA GLY A 367 -14.03 -28.19 -2.42
C GLY A 367 -13.86 -28.82 -1.03
N LYS A 368 -13.41 -28.05 -0.03
CA LYS A 368 -13.14 -28.48 1.35
C LYS A 368 -13.18 -27.30 2.32
N GLU A 369 -13.32 -27.58 3.61
CA GLU A 369 -13.11 -26.57 4.66
C GLU A 369 -11.63 -26.20 4.77
N LEU A 370 -11.35 -24.93 5.05
CA LEU A 370 -10.00 -24.42 5.32
C LEU A 370 -9.78 -24.29 6.83
N LEU A 371 -8.64 -24.79 7.31
CA LEU A 371 -8.22 -24.65 8.69
C LEU A 371 -7.69 -23.23 8.93
N HIS A 372 -8.14 -22.61 10.03
CA HIS A 372 -7.73 -21.27 10.48
C HIS A 372 -6.50 -21.32 11.41
#